data_AF-A0A0G2JY93-F1
#
_entry.id   AF-A0A0G2JY93-F1
#
_cell.length_a   1.000
_cell.length_b   1.000
_cell.length_c   1.000
_cell.angle_alpha   90.00
_cell.angle_beta   90.00
_cell.angle_gamma   90.00
#
_symmetry.space_group_name_H-M   'P 1'
#
loop_
_entity.id
_entity.type
_entity.pdbx_description
1 polymer ?
#
loop_
_entity_poly.entity_id
_entity_poly.type
_entity_poly.pdbx_seq_one_letter_code
_entity_poly.pdbx_strand_id
1 'polypeptide(L)'
;MPFYSYDIPHTCGPDPKICCQFDFKRLPGGRYGCPWGVPPEAISPGNVQSRAQMLLDQYRKKSKLFRTKVLLAPLGDDFRFSEYTEWDLQYRNYEQLFSYMNSQPHLKVKIQFGTLSDYFDALEKSVAAEKKGGQSVFPALSGDFFTYADRDDHYWSGYFTSRPFYKRMDRIMESRLRTAEILYHLALKQAQKYKINKFLSSPHYTTLTEARRNLGLFQHHDAITGTAKDWVVVDYGTRLFQSLNSLEKIIGDSAFLLILKDKKLYQSDPSKAFLEMDPVSSFSEIPPGVPQACWRCEHKAITRRQLGSQNEVIPMSLIHYRTPFCSACTSTWMLRVTLSAQLVLGPELSAVLSSYLVVYNPFEQERHSVVSVRVNSATVKVLSDLGKAVEVQVSAVWKDMRTTSQAAYEVAFLAHLPPLGLKVYKILESQSSSSHLADYFLYNNDGQAESGIFHMKNMVDSGDAITIENSFLTLGFDRSGLMEKVRRKEDNKQQELKVQFLWYGTTNKRDKSGAYLFLPDGQGQPYVSLRTPFVRVTRGRIYSDVTCFLEHVTHKVRLYHIQGKKTVRPSNTHTCGWSPTFLLPFLPN
;
A
#
# COMPACT_ATOMS: atom_id res chain seq x y z
N MET A 1 -24.60 -8.25 -12.16
CA MET A 1 -25.98 -7.71 -12.32
C MET A 1 -26.04 -6.95 -13.64
N PRO A 2 -27.22 -6.76 -14.27
CA PRO A 2 -27.28 -6.29 -15.65
C PRO A 2 -27.34 -4.75 -15.83
N PHE A 3 -27.37 -3.98 -14.74
CA PHE A 3 -27.66 -2.55 -14.78
C PHE A 3 -26.59 -1.73 -14.04
N TYR A 4 -26.72 -0.40 -14.14
CA TYR A 4 -25.71 0.60 -13.77
C TYR A 4 -25.31 0.60 -12.28
N SER A 5 -26.25 0.40 -11.37
CA SER A 5 -26.03 0.46 -9.92
C SER A 5 -26.68 -0.73 -9.21
N TYR A 6 -26.36 -0.90 -7.92
CA TYR A 6 -27.02 -1.84 -7.01
C TYR A 6 -28.16 -1.20 -6.22
N ASP A 7 -28.39 0.11 -6.36
CA ASP A 7 -29.50 0.79 -5.73
C ASP A 7 -30.87 0.29 -6.26
N ILE A 8 -31.94 0.54 -5.52
CA ILE A 8 -33.29 0.11 -5.89
C ILE A 8 -33.71 0.60 -7.30
N PRO A 9 -33.44 1.86 -7.69
CA PRO A 9 -33.73 2.33 -9.05
C PRO A 9 -33.08 1.50 -10.16
N HIS A 10 -31.90 0.90 -9.94
CA HIS A 10 -31.21 0.13 -10.98
C HIS A 10 -31.27 -1.39 -10.74
N THR A 11 -32.13 -1.89 -9.85
CA THR A 11 -32.24 -3.33 -9.59
C THR A 11 -33.59 -3.94 -9.92
N CYS A 12 -34.67 -3.16 -9.98
CA CYS A 12 -36.01 -3.72 -10.26
C CYS A 12 -36.19 -4.09 -11.74
N GLY A 13 -35.57 -3.36 -12.66
CA GLY A 13 -35.73 -3.49 -14.10
C GLY A 13 -34.97 -2.41 -14.86
N PRO A 14 -35.14 -2.32 -16.19
CA PRO A 14 -34.35 -1.41 -17.02
C PRO A 14 -34.73 0.06 -16.90
N ASP A 15 -35.90 0.41 -16.35
CA ASP A 15 -36.35 1.80 -16.23
C ASP A 15 -36.23 2.33 -14.80
N PRO A 16 -35.19 3.12 -14.48
CA PRO A 16 -34.98 3.62 -13.14
C PRO A 16 -36.02 4.66 -12.69
N LYS A 17 -36.69 5.34 -13.63
CA LYS A 17 -37.82 6.24 -13.31
C LYS A 17 -38.99 5.46 -12.73
N ILE A 18 -39.22 4.24 -13.20
CA ILE A 18 -40.25 3.35 -12.65
C ILE A 18 -39.76 2.71 -11.36
N CYS A 19 -38.57 2.12 -11.36
CA CYS A 19 -38.02 1.41 -10.21
C CYS A 19 -37.87 2.29 -8.96
N CYS A 20 -37.50 3.56 -9.14
CA CYS A 20 -37.40 4.51 -8.03
C CYS A 20 -38.72 4.68 -7.28
N GLN A 21 -39.86 4.54 -7.95
CA GLN A 21 -41.18 4.63 -7.32
C GLN A 21 -41.50 3.43 -6.41
N PHE A 22 -40.64 2.40 -6.39
CA PHE A 22 -40.72 1.25 -5.50
C PHE A 22 -39.58 1.26 -4.47
N ASP A 23 -38.89 2.40 -4.33
CA ASP A 23 -38.07 2.71 -3.17
C ASP A 23 -38.89 3.55 -2.18
N PHE A 24 -39.57 2.89 -1.24
CA PHE A 24 -40.45 3.58 -0.29
C PHE A 24 -39.73 4.46 0.74
N LYS A 25 -38.38 4.48 0.79
CA LYS A 25 -37.62 5.48 1.59
C LYS A 25 -37.66 6.87 0.94
N ARG A 26 -38.00 6.93 -0.35
CA ARG A 26 -38.09 8.16 -1.16
C ARG A 26 -39.51 8.72 -1.24
N LEU A 27 -40.44 8.25 -0.39
CA LEU A 27 -41.78 8.80 -0.30
C LEU A 27 -41.74 10.33 -0.04
N PRO A 28 -42.70 11.10 -0.57
CA PRO A 28 -42.76 12.54 -0.37
C PRO A 28 -42.72 12.94 1.11
N GLY A 29 -42.07 14.08 1.41
CA GLY A 29 -41.86 14.57 2.78
C GLY A 29 -40.63 14.01 3.48
N GLY A 30 -39.94 13.03 2.87
CA GLY A 30 -38.65 12.52 3.33
C GLY A 30 -37.44 13.34 2.85
N ARG A 31 -36.25 12.93 3.31
CA ARG A 31 -34.96 13.54 2.91
C ARG A 31 -34.56 13.25 1.46
N TYR A 32 -35.03 12.12 0.92
CA TYR A 32 -34.61 11.61 -0.39
C TYR A 32 -35.77 11.65 -1.37
N GLY A 33 -35.49 12.03 -2.61
CA GLY A 33 -36.46 12.01 -3.70
C GLY A 33 -36.01 11.13 -4.86
N CYS A 34 -36.90 10.97 -5.84
CA CYS A 34 -36.58 10.33 -7.10
C CYS A 34 -36.07 11.37 -8.11
N PRO A 35 -34.83 11.25 -8.63
CA PRO A 35 -34.27 12.23 -9.55
C PRO A 35 -35.00 12.31 -10.90
N TRP A 36 -35.81 11.30 -11.24
CA TRP A 36 -36.62 11.25 -12.47
C TRP A 36 -37.98 11.95 -12.37
N GLY A 37 -38.20 12.74 -11.32
CA GLY A 37 -39.37 13.61 -11.17
C GLY A 37 -40.70 12.91 -10.85
N VAL A 38 -40.68 11.60 -10.58
CA VAL A 38 -41.87 10.84 -10.17
C VAL A 38 -41.58 10.15 -8.83
N PRO A 39 -42.20 10.59 -7.73
CA PRO A 39 -41.98 9.99 -6.42
C PRO A 39 -42.67 8.63 -6.27
N PRO A 40 -42.28 7.82 -5.27
CA PRO A 40 -43.06 6.69 -4.82
C PRO A 40 -44.44 7.12 -4.29
N GLU A 41 -45.39 6.19 -4.35
CA GLU A 41 -46.69 6.31 -3.69
C GLU A 41 -46.87 5.15 -2.72
N ALA A 42 -47.48 5.40 -1.56
CA ALA A 42 -47.86 4.33 -0.66
C ALA A 42 -48.86 3.40 -1.34
N ILE A 43 -48.65 2.10 -1.18
CA ILE A 43 -49.50 1.05 -1.71
C ILE A 43 -50.76 1.01 -0.87
N SER A 44 -51.89 1.07 -1.56
CA SER A 44 -53.23 1.05 -1.02
C SER A 44 -54.12 0.14 -1.87
N PRO A 45 -55.29 -0.28 -1.36
CA PRO A 45 -56.25 -1.05 -2.16
C PRO A 45 -56.64 -0.37 -3.49
N GLY A 46 -56.63 0.97 -3.54
CA GLY A 46 -56.99 1.75 -4.74
C GLY A 46 -55.93 1.77 -5.83
N ASN A 47 -54.65 1.54 -5.52
CA ASN A 47 -53.56 1.58 -6.50
C ASN A 47 -52.79 0.25 -6.64
N VAL A 48 -52.98 -0.73 -5.75
CA VAL A 48 -52.17 -1.96 -5.72
C VAL A 48 -52.14 -2.70 -7.06
N GLN A 49 -53.25 -2.74 -7.79
CA GLN A 49 -53.32 -3.38 -9.10
C GLN A 49 -52.39 -2.72 -10.13
N SER A 50 -52.52 -1.40 -10.33
CA SER A 50 -51.72 -0.68 -11.32
C SER A 50 -50.23 -0.66 -10.94
N ARG A 51 -49.93 -0.51 -9.64
CA ARG A 51 -48.57 -0.54 -9.09
C ARG A 51 -47.93 -1.92 -9.24
N ALA A 52 -48.66 -3.00 -8.95
CA ALA A 52 -48.17 -4.37 -9.10
C ALA A 52 -47.90 -4.72 -10.57
N GLN A 53 -48.79 -4.31 -11.49
CA GLN A 53 -48.56 -4.50 -12.93
C GLN A 53 -47.31 -3.77 -13.41
N MET A 54 -47.11 -2.54 -12.97
CA MET A 54 -45.93 -1.73 -13.32
C MET A 54 -44.63 -2.35 -12.81
N LEU A 55 -44.59 -2.81 -11.56
CA LEU A 55 -43.42 -3.50 -11.00
C LEU A 55 -43.16 -4.84 -11.69
N LEU A 56 -44.20 -5.65 -11.89
CA LEU A 56 -44.08 -6.95 -12.54
C LEU A 56 -43.61 -6.82 -13.99
N ASP A 57 -44.02 -5.78 -14.70
CA ASP A 57 -43.50 -5.46 -16.04
C ASP A 57 -41.97 -5.24 -16.00
N GLN A 58 -41.46 -4.47 -15.04
CA GLN A 58 -40.02 -4.26 -14.86
C GLN A 58 -39.28 -5.57 -14.55
N TYR A 59 -39.81 -6.40 -13.65
CA TYR A 59 -39.25 -7.72 -13.36
C TYR A 59 -39.25 -8.64 -14.59
N ARG A 60 -40.33 -8.65 -15.38
CA ARG A 60 -40.41 -9.42 -16.62
C ARG A 60 -39.43 -8.92 -17.68
N LYS A 61 -39.22 -7.61 -17.79
CA LYS A 61 -38.19 -7.04 -18.68
C LYS A 61 -36.79 -7.47 -18.22
N LYS A 62 -36.50 -7.40 -16.92
CA LYS A 62 -35.24 -7.88 -16.35
C LYS A 62 -35.02 -9.37 -16.61
N SER A 63 -36.06 -10.21 -16.47
CA SER A 63 -35.93 -11.66 -16.66
C SER A 63 -35.59 -12.06 -18.09
N LYS A 64 -35.86 -11.21 -19.10
CA LYS A 64 -35.41 -11.45 -20.48
C LYS A 64 -33.89 -11.44 -20.65
N LEU A 65 -33.15 -10.90 -19.69
CA LEU A 65 -31.68 -10.89 -19.71
C LEU A 65 -31.06 -12.18 -19.13
N PHE A 66 -31.88 -13.08 -18.59
CA PHE A 66 -31.44 -14.31 -17.93
C PHE A 66 -32.02 -15.55 -18.63
N ARG A 67 -31.36 -16.70 -18.42
CA ARG A 67 -31.70 -17.96 -19.09
C ARG A 67 -32.80 -18.76 -18.40
N THR A 68 -33.14 -18.42 -17.16
CA THR A 68 -34.12 -19.14 -16.34
C THR A 68 -35.29 -18.23 -15.96
N LYS A 69 -36.34 -18.82 -15.40
CA LYS A 69 -37.53 -18.10 -14.90
C LYS A 69 -37.39 -17.64 -13.45
N VAL A 70 -36.23 -17.84 -12.83
CA VAL A 70 -35.92 -17.44 -11.46
C VAL A 70 -35.20 -16.09 -11.51
N LEU A 71 -35.77 -15.06 -10.89
CA LEU A 71 -35.27 -13.69 -10.96
C LEU A 71 -34.82 -13.19 -9.58
N LEU A 72 -33.60 -12.66 -9.50
CA LEU A 72 -33.12 -11.92 -8.33
C LEU A 72 -33.42 -10.42 -8.50
N ALA A 73 -34.06 -9.81 -7.50
CA ALA A 73 -34.31 -8.37 -7.42
C ALA A 73 -33.79 -7.82 -6.08
N PRO A 74 -32.52 -7.33 -6.02
CA PRO A 74 -31.98 -6.73 -4.82
C PRO A 74 -32.78 -5.49 -4.39
N LEU A 75 -33.06 -5.36 -3.11
CA LEU A 75 -33.80 -4.25 -2.52
C LEU A 75 -32.92 -3.61 -1.44
N GLY A 76 -32.10 -2.63 -1.82
CA GLY A 76 -31.15 -1.99 -0.91
C GLY A 76 -30.37 -0.88 -1.60
N ASP A 77 -29.52 -0.22 -0.83
CA ASP A 77 -28.64 0.89 -1.22
C ASP A 77 -27.64 1.12 -0.06
N ASP A 78 -26.78 2.12 -0.17
CA ASP A 78 -25.81 2.49 0.87
C ASP A 78 -26.46 2.76 2.23
N PHE A 79 -25.99 2.05 3.26
CA PHE A 79 -26.42 2.18 4.66
C PHE A 79 -27.96 2.18 4.84
N ARG A 80 -28.67 1.39 4.02
CA ARG A 80 -30.13 1.21 4.15
C ARG A 80 -30.51 0.31 5.31
N PHE A 81 -31.79 0.33 5.63
CA PHE A 81 -32.44 -0.45 6.69
C PHE A 81 -31.93 -0.06 8.08
N SER A 82 -31.64 1.23 8.27
CA SER A 82 -31.09 1.78 9.52
C SER A 82 -32.17 2.24 10.50
N GLU A 83 -33.38 2.55 10.01
CA GLU A 83 -34.48 3.08 10.80
C GLU A 83 -35.70 2.15 10.78
N TYR A 84 -36.40 2.02 11.91
CA TYR A 84 -37.61 1.18 11.99
C TYR A 84 -38.70 1.59 11.01
N THR A 85 -38.89 2.90 10.81
CA THR A 85 -39.85 3.47 9.86
C THR A 85 -39.55 3.07 8.42
N GLU A 86 -38.27 3.05 8.03
CA GLU A 86 -37.81 2.58 6.73
C GLU A 86 -38.10 1.10 6.53
N TRP A 87 -37.86 0.26 7.55
CA TRP A 87 -38.23 -1.16 7.52
C TRP A 87 -39.73 -1.35 7.28
N ASP A 88 -40.57 -0.67 8.06
CA ASP A 88 -42.03 -0.74 7.96
C ASP A 88 -42.53 -0.29 6.58
N LEU A 89 -42.04 0.86 6.09
CA LEU A 89 -42.42 1.40 4.79
C LEU A 89 -42.03 0.46 3.65
N GLN A 90 -40.82 -0.11 3.66
CA GLN A 90 -40.44 -1.05 2.63
C GLN A 90 -41.25 -2.35 2.73
N TYR A 91 -41.29 -2.96 3.91
CA TYR A 91 -41.93 -4.26 4.12
C TYR A 91 -43.42 -4.23 3.79
N ARG A 92 -44.20 -3.31 4.40
CA ARG A 92 -45.67 -3.30 4.27
C ARG A 92 -46.13 -2.99 2.84
N ASN A 93 -45.41 -2.13 2.12
CA ASN A 93 -45.76 -1.81 0.75
C ASN A 93 -45.45 -2.98 -0.20
N TYR A 94 -44.28 -3.62 -0.06
CA TYR A 94 -43.95 -4.81 -0.85
C TYR A 94 -44.84 -6.02 -0.50
N GLU A 95 -45.21 -6.21 0.77
CA GLU A 95 -46.12 -7.28 1.19
C GLU A 95 -47.48 -7.17 0.50
N GLN A 96 -48.06 -5.97 0.42
CA GLN A 96 -49.30 -5.72 -0.32
C GLN A 96 -49.15 -6.04 -1.82
N LEU A 97 -48.05 -5.61 -2.44
CA LEU A 97 -47.75 -5.91 -3.85
C LEU A 97 -47.60 -7.41 -4.10
N PHE A 98 -46.88 -8.12 -3.22
CA PHE A 98 -46.64 -9.56 -3.32
C PHE A 98 -47.93 -10.36 -3.10
N SER A 99 -48.72 -9.99 -2.09
CA SER A 99 -50.01 -10.60 -1.82
C SER A 99 -50.94 -10.47 -3.02
N TYR A 100 -51.04 -9.26 -3.61
CA TYR A 100 -51.81 -9.04 -4.82
C TYR A 100 -51.28 -9.91 -5.98
N MET A 101 -49.98 -9.83 -6.32
CA MET A 101 -49.41 -10.59 -7.44
C MET A 101 -49.61 -12.10 -7.33
N ASN A 102 -49.40 -12.67 -6.14
CA ASN A 102 -49.56 -14.10 -5.89
C ASN A 102 -51.04 -14.53 -5.91
N SER A 103 -51.97 -13.63 -5.58
CA SER A 103 -53.42 -13.90 -5.62
C SER A 103 -54.02 -13.91 -7.03
N GLN A 104 -53.25 -13.52 -8.06
CA GLN A 104 -53.72 -13.36 -9.43
C GLN A 104 -53.11 -14.43 -10.37
N PRO A 105 -53.80 -15.57 -10.60
CA PRO A 105 -53.23 -16.68 -11.39
C PRO A 105 -52.86 -16.30 -12.83
N HIS A 106 -53.59 -15.34 -13.42
CA HIS A 106 -53.34 -14.86 -14.78
C HIS A 106 -51.98 -14.15 -14.93
N LEU A 107 -51.40 -13.65 -13.82
CA LEU A 107 -50.07 -13.03 -13.81
C LEU A 107 -48.92 -14.06 -13.86
N LYS A 108 -49.19 -15.35 -13.61
CA LYS A 108 -48.21 -16.45 -13.71
C LYS A 108 -46.87 -16.12 -13.02
N VAL A 109 -46.96 -15.55 -11.82
CA VAL A 109 -45.81 -15.13 -11.02
C VAL A 109 -45.90 -15.75 -9.63
N LYS A 110 -44.76 -16.13 -9.07
CA LYS A 110 -44.58 -16.39 -7.65
C LYS A 110 -43.51 -15.43 -7.14
N ILE A 111 -43.87 -14.58 -6.19
CA ILE A 111 -42.98 -13.55 -5.66
C ILE A 111 -42.96 -13.57 -4.14
N GLN A 112 -41.79 -13.36 -3.56
CA GLN A 112 -41.55 -13.37 -2.12
C GLN A 112 -40.27 -12.60 -1.80
N PHE A 113 -40.12 -12.16 -0.55
CA PHE A 113 -38.80 -11.84 -0.03
C PHE A 113 -37.96 -13.11 0.03
N GLY A 114 -36.65 -12.96 -0.18
CA GLY A 114 -35.73 -14.09 -0.15
C GLY A 114 -34.29 -13.64 0.03
N THR A 115 -33.44 -14.59 0.36
CA THR A 115 -32.01 -14.42 0.48
C THR A 115 -31.30 -14.74 -0.84
N LEU A 116 -30.00 -14.44 -0.91
CA LEU A 116 -29.16 -14.87 -2.02
C LEU A 116 -29.11 -16.40 -2.16
N SER A 117 -29.17 -17.13 -1.04
CA SER A 117 -29.23 -18.59 -1.03
C SER A 117 -30.55 -19.10 -1.63
N ASP A 118 -31.69 -18.53 -1.24
CA ASP A 118 -33.00 -18.92 -1.80
C ASP A 118 -33.05 -18.75 -3.33
N TYR A 119 -32.42 -17.68 -3.84
CA TYR A 119 -32.29 -17.46 -5.28
C TYR A 119 -31.46 -18.55 -5.97
N PHE A 120 -30.27 -18.85 -5.45
CA PHE A 120 -29.41 -19.86 -6.06
C PHE A 120 -29.99 -21.27 -5.94
N ASP A 121 -30.64 -21.61 -4.81
CA ASP A 121 -31.34 -22.88 -4.63
C ASP A 121 -32.49 -23.04 -5.65
N ALA A 122 -33.28 -21.97 -5.87
CA ALA A 122 -34.33 -21.97 -6.87
C ALA A 122 -33.77 -22.05 -8.30
N LEU A 123 -32.64 -21.38 -8.56
CA LEU A 123 -31.97 -21.40 -9.86
C LEU A 123 -31.48 -22.81 -10.20
N GLU A 124 -30.82 -23.48 -9.26
CA GLU A 124 -30.34 -24.86 -9.44
C GLU A 124 -31.49 -25.83 -9.70
N LYS A 125 -32.59 -25.73 -8.94
CA LYS A 125 -33.80 -26.53 -9.17
C LYS A 125 -34.40 -26.27 -10.55
N SER A 126 -34.47 -25.00 -10.98
CA SER A 126 -34.96 -24.63 -12.31
C SER A 126 -34.09 -25.21 -13.42
N VAL A 127 -32.76 -25.15 -13.27
CA VAL A 127 -31.81 -25.69 -14.26
C VAL A 127 -31.89 -27.21 -14.32
N ALA A 128 -32.01 -27.89 -13.17
CA ALA A 128 -32.17 -29.34 -13.12
C ALA A 128 -33.44 -29.83 -13.83
N ALA A 129 -34.54 -29.10 -13.69
CA ALA A 129 -35.80 -29.41 -14.37
C ALA A 129 -35.76 -29.16 -15.89
N GLU A 130 -34.92 -28.24 -16.36
CA GLU A 130 -34.81 -27.86 -17.78
C GLU A 130 -33.71 -28.64 -18.55
N LYS A 131 -32.91 -29.49 -17.89
CA LYS A 131 -31.91 -30.36 -18.54
C LYS A 131 -32.56 -31.40 -19.46
N LYS A 132 -32.86 -31.03 -20.70
CA LYS A 132 -33.11 -31.96 -21.81
C LYS A 132 -31.83 -32.11 -22.63
N GLY A 133 -31.23 -33.31 -22.66
CA GLY A 133 -30.18 -33.66 -23.62
C GLY A 133 -28.72 -33.39 -23.22
N GLY A 134 -28.41 -33.21 -21.93
CA GLY A 134 -27.02 -33.16 -21.44
C GLY A 134 -26.24 -31.88 -21.74
N GLN A 135 -26.86 -30.88 -22.38
CA GLN A 135 -26.23 -29.59 -22.68
C GLN A 135 -26.35 -28.63 -21.49
N SER A 136 -25.25 -27.93 -21.15
CA SER A 136 -25.23 -26.93 -20.06
C SER A 136 -26.11 -25.72 -20.39
N VAL A 137 -26.96 -25.29 -19.44
CA VAL A 137 -27.79 -24.09 -19.56
C VAL A 137 -26.94 -22.81 -19.53
N PHE A 138 -25.80 -22.79 -18.84
CA PHE A 138 -24.94 -21.62 -18.70
C PHE A 138 -23.66 -21.74 -19.55
N PRO A 139 -23.15 -20.61 -20.07
CA PRO A 139 -21.89 -20.59 -20.81
C PRO A 139 -20.70 -20.67 -19.84
N ALA A 140 -19.60 -21.24 -20.30
CA ALA A 140 -18.31 -21.08 -19.63
C ALA A 140 -17.69 -19.72 -20.01
N LEU A 141 -17.07 -19.05 -19.05
CA LEU A 141 -16.38 -17.76 -19.26
C LEU A 141 -15.05 -17.78 -18.51
N SER A 142 -14.00 -17.23 -19.12
CA SER A 142 -12.68 -17.01 -18.52
C SER A 142 -12.20 -15.59 -18.80
N GLY A 143 -11.37 -15.04 -17.91
CA GLY A 143 -10.88 -13.67 -17.96
C GLY A 143 -11.10 -12.91 -16.65
N ASP A 144 -10.99 -11.59 -16.69
CA ASP A 144 -11.33 -10.68 -15.60
C ASP A 144 -12.38 -9.65 -16.04
N PHE A 145 -12.71 -8.72 -15.15
CA PHE A 145 -13.62 -7.60 -15.43
C PHE A 145 -12.91 -6.25 -15.23
N PHE A 146 -11.63 -6.17 -15.61
CA PHE A 146 -10.88 -4.92 -15.61
C PHE A 146 -10.61 -4.40 -17.03
N THR A 147 -10.58 -3.10 -17.26
CA THR A 147 -10.84 -2.02 -16.29
C THR A 147 -12.31 -1.59 -16.34
N TYR A 148 -12.95 -1.48 -15.18
CA TYR A 148 -14.34 -1.04 -15.05
C TYR A 148 -14.53 0.40 -15.54
N ALA A 149 -15.63 0.62 -16.26
CA ALA A 149 -16.17 1.94 -16.57
C ALA A 149 -17.68 1.89 -16.33
N ASP A 150 -18.17 2.83 -15.51
CA ASP A 150 -19.60 2.95 -15.19
C ASP A 150 -20.37 3.64 -16.34
N ARG A 151 -19.71 4.56 -17.04
CA ARG A 151 -20.25 5.26 -18.22
C ARG A 151 -19.14 5.72 -19.16
N ASP A 152 -19.48 5.88 -20.44
CA ASP A 152 -18.67 6.57 -21.44
C ASP A 152 -17.18 6.18 -21.40
N ASP A 153 -16.27 7.17 -21.28
CA ASP A 153 -14.82 7.02 -21.15
C ASP A 153 -14.33 7.07 -19.69
N HIS A 154 -15.23 6.90 -18.70
CA HIS A 154 -14.91 6.98 -17.28
C HIS A 154 -14.30 5.69 -16.75
N TYR A 155 -13.06 5.38 -17.16
CA TYR A 155 -12.35 4.21 -16.65
C TYR A 155 -11.83 4.43 -15.22
N TRP A 156 -12.16 3.49 -14.34
CA TRP A 156 -11.77 3.50 -12.93
C TRP A 156 -10.37 2.91 -12.76
N SER A 157 -9.37 3.43 -13.47
CA SER A 157 -7.96 3.02 -13.34
C SER A 157 -7.15 3.93 -12.41
N GLY A 158 -7.70 5.07 -11.98
CA GLY A 158 -7.03 6.01 -11.08
C GLY A 158 -6.70 5.38 -9.73
N TYR A 159 -7.65 4.62 -9.18
CA TYR A 159 -7.49 4.00 -7.86
C TYR A 159 -6.43 2.88 -7.84
N PHE A 160 -5.96 2.41 -9.01
CA PHE A 160 -4.81 1.51 -9.08
C PHE A 160 -3.54 2.15 -8.49
N THR A 161 -3.44 3.48 -8.54
CA THR A 161 -2.26 4.22 -8.06
C THR A 161 -2.56 5.17 -6.89
N SER A 162 -3.80 5.62 -6.69
CA SER A 162 -4.15 6.59 -5.65
C SER A 162 -3.64 6.19 -4.25
N ARG A 163 -3.05 7.15 -3.53
CA ARG A 163 -2.46 6.95 -2.19
C ARG A 163 -1.45 5.79 -2.13
N PRO A 164 -0.38 5.82 -2.95
CA PRO A 164 0.54 4.69 -3.12
C PRO A 164 1.35 4.36 -1.85
N PHE A 165 1.51 5.34 -0.94
CA PHE A 165 2.13 5.12 0.37
C PHE A 165 1.43 4.00 1.14
N TYR A 166 0.09 4.05 1.25
CA TYR A 166 -0.66 3.05 2.00
C TYR A 166 -0.76 1.72 1.25
N LYS A 167 -0.78 1.73 -0.09
CA LYS A 167 -0.64 0.50 -0.89
C LYS A 167 0.70 -0.21 -0.65
N ARG A 168 1.79 0.54 -0.45
CA ARG A 168 3.08 -0.02 -0.05
C ARG A 168 3.05 -0.52 1.39
N MET A 169 2.45 0.24 2.29
CA MET A 169 2.28 -0.13 3.71
C MET A 169 1.51 -1.45 3.87
N ASP A 170 0.47 -1.67 3.06
CA ASP A 170 -0.28 -2.92 2.98
C ASP A 170 0.63 -4.14 2.72
N ARG A 171 1.49 -4.08 1.70
CA ARG A 171 2.43 -5.18 1.39
C ARG A 171 3.46 -5.41 2.48
N ILE A 172 3.90 -4.36 3.18
CA ILE A 172 4.79 -4.48 4.34
C ILE A 172 4.03 -5.17 5.49
N MET A 173 2.81 -4.74 5.76
CA MET A 173 1.93 -5.30 6.79
C MET A 173 1.65 -6.78 6.53
N GLU A 174 1.29 -7.15 5.30
CA GLU A 174 1.07 -8.54 4.87
C GLU A 174 2.31 -9.41 5.15
N SER A 175 3.49 -8.94 4.73
CA SER A 175 4.74 -9.66 4.96
C SER A 175 5.06 -9.81 6.45
N ARG A 176 4.88 -8.75 7.26
CA ARG A 176 5.16 -8.78 8.71
C ARG A 176 4.16 -9.65 9.45
N LEU A 177 2.89 -9.60 9.07
CA LEU A 177 1.85 -10.43 9.66
C LEU A 177 2.15 -11.91 9.43
N ARG A 178 2.42 -12.32 8.18
CA ARG A 178 2.83 -13.69 7.86
C ARG A 178 4.05 -14.15 8.68
N THR A 179 5.08 -13.31 8.77
CA THR A 179 6.28 -13.62 9.56
C THR A 179 5.96 -13.79 11.04
N ALA A 180 5.17 -12.89 11.61
CA ALA A 180 4.76 -12.96 13.01
C ALA A 180 3.94 -14.22 13.28
N GLU A 181 2.99 -14.58 12.41
CA GLU A 181 2.19 -15.78 12.56
C GLU A 181 3.04 -17.05 12.59
N ILE A 182 3.96 -17.22 11.62
CA ILE A 182 4.80 -18.41 11.56
C ILE A 182 5.68 -18.51 12.82
N LEU A 183 6.40 -17.43 13.15
CA LEU A 183 7.32 -17.42 14.28
C LEU A 183 6.58 -17.59 15.61
N TYR A 184 5.42 -16.94 15.78
CA TYR A 184 4.60 -17.06 16.98
C TYR A 184 4.16 -18.50 17.21
N HIS A 185 3.68 -19.22 16.20
CA HIS A 185 3.20 -20.59 16.38
C HIS A 185 4.36 -21.57 16.62
N LEU A 186 5.51 -21.37 15.97
CA LEU A 186 6.73 -22.14 16.27
C LEU A 186 7.19 -21.90 17.71
N ALA A 187 7.24 -20.64 18.15
CA ALA A 187 7.62 -20.27 19.50
C ALA A 187 6.61 -20.78 20.54
N LEU A 188 5.31 -20.73 20.23
CA LEU A 188 4.23 -21.25 21.08
C LEU A 188 4.41 -22.74 21.36
N LYS A 189 4.76 -23.54 20.34
CA LYS A 189 5.03 -24.97 20.53
C LYS A 189 6.23 -25.23 21.43
N GLN A 190 7.29 -24.44 21.30
CA GLN A 190 8.44 -24.52 22.20
C GLN A 190 8.06 -24.07 23.63
N ALA A 191 7.31 -22.97 23.77
CA ALA A 191 6.85 -22.48 25.06
C ALA A 191 5.97 -23.50 25.80
N GLN A 192 5.07 -24.19 25.09
CA GLN A 192 4.26 -25.28 25.65
C GLN A 192 5.14 -26.45 26.11
N LYS A 193 6.06 -26.90 25.26
CA LYS A 193 6.97 -28.01 25.57
C LYS A 193 7.84 -27.74 26.80
N TYR A 194 8.39 -26.54 26.90
CA TYR A 194 9.30 -26.14 28.00
C TYR A 194 8.59 -25.43 29.15
N LYS A 195 7.25 -25.33 29.14
CA LYS A 195 6.43 -24.68 30.17
C LYS A 195 6.86 -23.23 30.46
N ILE A 196 7.12 -22.45 29.41
CA ILE A 196 7.55 -21.05 29.50
C ILE A 196 6.33 -20.16 29.73
N ASN A 197 5.84 -20.13 30.98
CA ASN A 197 4.61 -19.42 31.34
C ASN A 197 4.61 -17.96 30.90
N LYS A 198 5.75 -17.28 30.94
CA LYS A 198 5.89 -15.88 30.54
C LYS A 198 5.53 -15.60 29.08
N PHE A 199 5.85 -16.54 28.17
CA PHE A 199 5.44 -16.43 26.76
C PHE A 199 3.97 -16.84 26.61
N LEU A 200 3.55 -17.92 27.30
CA LEU A 200 2.19 -18.45 27.23
C LEU A 200 1.13 -17.48 27.76
N SER A 201 1.46 -16.65 28.74
CA SER A 201 0.57 -15.64 29.33
C SER A 201 0.64 -14.28 28.62
N SER A 202 1.42 -14.15 27.54
CA SER A 202 1.54 -12.90 26.80
C SER A 202 0.25 -12.58 26.01
N PRO A 203 -0.03 -11.29 25.73
CA PRO A 203 -1.17 -10.89 24.91
C PRO A 203 -0.91 -11.06 23.40
N HIS A 204 0.14 -11.80 22.99
CA HIS A 204 0.57 -11.88 21.60
C HIS A 204 -0.53 -12.40 20.67
N TYR A 205 -1.31 -13.41 21.08
CA TYR A 205 -2.39 -13.94 20.25
C TYR A 205 -3.51 -12.92 19.99
N THR A 206 -3.92 -12.18 21.03
CA THR A 206 -4.93 -11.12 20.91
C THR A 206 -4.43 -10.02 19.99
N THR A 207 -3.19 -9.58 20.20
CA THR A 207 -2.54 -8.54 19.39
C THR A 207 -2.39 -8.96 17.92
N LEU A 208 -2.03 -10.23 17.68
CA LEU A 208 -1.97 -10.82 16.35
C LEU A 208 -3.34 -10.85 15.67
N THR A 209 -4.39 -11.14 16.45
CA THR A 209 -5.78 -11.13 15.95
C THR A 209 -6.23 -9.71 15.57
N GLU A 210 -5.88 -8.71 16.36
CA GLU A 210 -6.13 -7.29 16.02
C GLU A 210 -5.38 -6.87 14.74
N ALA A 211 -4.11 -7.26 14.61
CA ALA A 211 -3.33 -7.01 13.41
C ALA A 211 -3.97 -7.62 12.15
N ARG A 212 -4.50 -8.85 12.23
CA ARG A 212 -5.29 -9.47 11.13
C ARG A 212 -6.53 -8.67 10.80
N ARG A 213 -7.30 -8.27 11.82
CA ARG A 213 -8.54 -7.48 11.64
C ARG A 213 -8.26 -6.14 10.97
N ASN A 214 -7.21 -5.45 11.39
CA ASN A 214 -6.83 -4.17 10.80
C ASN A 214 -6.37 -4.31 9.34
N LEU A 215 -5.57 -5.35 9.02
CA LEU A 215 -5.22 -5.63 7.63
C LEU A 215 -6.45 -6.01 6.80
N GLY A 216 -7.35 -6.85 7.34
CA GLY A 216 -8.60 -7.24 6.69
C GLY A 216 -9.53 -6.05 6.44
N LEU A 217 -9.66 -5.14 7.41
CA LEU A 217 -10.39 -3.88 7.24
C LEU A 217 -9.75 -3.01 6.15
N PHE A 218 -8.43 -2.98 6.04
CA PHE A 218 -7.74 -2.22 4.99
C PHE A 218 -7.94 -2.81 3.59
N GLN A 219 -8.37 -4.07 3.46
CA GLN A 219 -8.78 -4.64 2.17
C GLN A 219 -10.15 -4.13 1.70
N HIS A 220 -10.85 -3.33 2.51
CA HIS A 220 -12.07 -2.64 2.11
C HIS A 220 -11.84 -1.85 0.81
N HIS A 221 -12.84 -1.83 -0.06
CA HIS A 221 -12.74 -1.26 -1.42
C HIS A 221 -12.67 0.28 -1.44
N ASP A 222 -12.72 0.96 -0.29
CA ASP A 222 -12.36 2.39 -0.15
C ASP A 222 -11.05 2.63 0.60
N ALA A 223 -10.44 1.57 1.12
CA ALA A 223 -9.23 1.63 1.93
C ALA A 223 -7.99 1.45 1.05
N ILE A 224 -7.64 0.21 0.68
CA ILE A 224 -6.48 -0.09 -0.18
C ILE A 224 -6.54 0.61 -1.54
N THR A 225 -7.75 0.87 -2.06
CA THR A 225 -7.98 1.62 -3.30
C THR A 225 -7.59 3.10 -3.18
N GLY A 226 -7.56 3.65 -1.96
CA GLY A 226 -7.18 5.04 -1.70
C GLY A 226 -8.30 6.04 -2.00
N THR A 227 -9.55 5.60 -2.01
CA THR A 227 -10.71 6.39 -2.43
C THR A 227 -11.54 6.95 -1.27
N ALA A 228 -11.21 6.60 -0.03
CA ALA A 228 -11.77 7.23 1.16
C ALA A 228 -11.29 8.69 1.34
N LYS A 229 -12.04 9.43 2.18
CA LYS A 229 -11.69 10.78 2.60
C LYS A 229 -10.41 10.79 3.44
N ASP A 230 -9.71 11.93 3.48
CA ASP A 230 -8.39 12.05 4.10
C ASP A 230 -8.36 11.60 5.57
N TRP A 231 -9.33 12.00 6.39
CA TRP A 231 -9.36 11.59 7.80
C TRP A 231 -9.60 10.09 8.00
N VAL A 232 -10.31 9.43 7.08
CA VAL A 232 -10.53 7.98 7.12
C VAL A 232 -9.25 7.25 6.73
N VAL A 233 -8.52 7.79 5.76
CA VAL A 233 -7.20 7.29 5.36
C VAL A 233 -6.19 7.42 6.51
N VAL A 234 -6.23 8.51 7.26
CA VAL A 234 -5.44 8.67 8.50
C VAL A 234 -5.85 7.61 9.53
N ASP A 235 -7.14 7.32 9.74
CA ASP A 235 -7.55 6.23 10.64
C ASP A 235 -6.97 4.87 10.20
N TYR A 236 -7.07 4.52 8.91
CA TYR A 236 -6.45 3.31 8.38
C TYR A 236 -4.93 3.28 8.60
N GLY A 237 -4.26 4.39 8.30
CA GLY A 237 -2.82 4.54 8.54
C GLY A 237 -2.43 4.33 10.00
N THR A 238 -3.24 4.85 10.94
CA THR A 238 -3.00 4.71 12.39
C THR A 238 -3.01 3.24 12.76
N ARG A 239 -4.08 2.54 12.33
CA ARG A 239 -4.31 1.13 12.63
C ARG A 239 -3.20 0.25 12.07
N LEU A 240 -2.81 0.47 10.81
CA LEU A 240 -1.71 -0.27 10.18
C LEU A 240 -0.39 -0.01 10.89
N PHE A 241 -0.09 1.25 11.26
CA PHE A 241 1.16 1.61 11.94
C PHE A 241 1.25 0.97 13.33
N GLN A 242 0.19 1.08 14.12
CA GLN A 242 0.10 0.43 15.43
C GLN A 242 0.23 -1.09 15.31
N SER A 243 -0.41 -1.68 14.30
CA SER A 243 -0.32 -3.12 14.06
C SER A 243 1.09 -3.55 13.66
N LEU A 244 1.80 -2.77 12.83
CA LEU A 244 3.19 -3.03 12.48
C LEU A 244 4.09 -3.06 13.72
N ASN A 245 4.03 -2.04 14.58
CA ASN A 245 4.83 -1.99 15.82
C ASN A 245 4.55 -3.20 16.71
N SER A 246 3.28 -3.57 16.84
CA SER A 246 2.84 -4.75 17.58
C SER A 246 3.37 -6.06 16.99
N LEU A 247 3.35 -6.21 15.67
CA LEU A 247 3.90 -7.37 14.98
C LEU A 247 5.42 -7.47 15.14
N GLU A 248 6.14 -6.35 15.07
CA GLU A 248 7.58 -6.32 15.29
C GLU A 248 7.95 -6.84 16.68
N LYS A 249 7.17 -6.47 17.72
CA LYS A 249 7.33 -7.02 19.06
C LYS A 249 7.10 -8.54 19.10
N ILE A 250 6.01 -9.03 18.51
CA ILE A 250 5.70 -10.47 18.46
C ILE A 250 6.81 -11.24 17.75
N ILE A 251 7.33 -10.69 16.64
CA ILE A 251 8.44 -11.27 15.88
C ILE A 251 9.69 -11.35 16.75
N GLY A 252 10.05 -10.26 17.42
CA GLY A 252 11.23 -10.18 18.29
C GLY A 252 11.16 -11.18 19.45
N ASP A 253 10.05 -11.20 20.18
CA ASP A 253 9.84 -12.09 21.34
C ASP A 253 9.83 -13.57 20.91
N SER A 254 9.16 -13.88 19.79
CA SER A 254 9.11 -15.24 19.24
C SER A 254 10.48 -15.70 18.75
N ALA A 255 11.19 -14.84 18.00
CA ALA A 255 12.53 -15.15 17.50
C ALA A 255 13.51 -15.34 18.66
N PHE A 256 13.45 -14.49 19.70
CA PHE A 256 14.30 -14.63 20.89
C PHE A 256 14.12 -16.00 21.56
N LEU A 257 12.88 -16.42 21.79
CA LEU A 257 12.59 -17.76 22.33
C LEU A 257 13.18 -18.86 21.44
N LEU A 258 13.00 -18.74 20.12
CA LEU A 258 13.44 -19.74 19.15
C LEU A 258 14.96 -19.86 19.02
N ILE A 259 15.73 -18.79 19.22
CA ILE A 259 17.21 -18.83 19.12
C ILE A 259 17.92 -19.24 20.42
N LEU A 260 17.27 -19.16 21.57
CA LEU A 260 17.87 -19.56 22.85
C LEU A 260 18.29 -21.04 22.85
N LYS A 261 19.51 -21.35 23.30
CA LYS A 261 19.95 -22.74 23.46
C LYS A 261 19.16 -23.44 24.56
N ASP A 262 19.10 -22.83 25.75
CA ASP A 262 18.21 -23.23 26.82
C ASP A 262 16.96 -22.35 26.83
N LYS A 263 15.82 -22.96 26.49
CA LYS A 263 14.54 -22.28 26.40
C LYS A 263 14.04 -21.79 27.77
N LYS A 264 14.49 -22.38 28.88
CA LYS A 264 14.09 -21.98 30.24
C LYS A 264 14.69 -20.63 30.65
N LEU A 265 15.75 -20.17 29.97
CA LEU A 265 16.35 -18.85 30.18
C LEU A 265 15.54 -17.72 29.54
N TYR A 266 14.42 -18.02 28.86
CA TYR A 266 13.58 -16.99 28.27
C TYR A 266 13.02 -16.05 29.33
N GLN A 267 13.45 -14.79 29.27
CA GLN A 267 12.90 -13.70 30.06
C GLN A 267 12.63 -12.52 29.12
N SER A 268 11.36 -12.20 28.89
CA SER A 268 10.97 -11.00 28.11
C SER A 268 10.65 -9.82 29.02
N ASP A 269 11.29 -8.68 28.85
CA ASP A 269 10.83 -7.46 29.52
C ASP A 269 9.75 -6.80 28.66
N PRO A 270 8.50 -6.61 29.15
CA PRO A 270 7.48 -5.91 28.39
C PRO A 270 7.87 -4.49 27.99
N SER A 271 8.78 -3.86 28.75
CA SER A 271 9.25 -2.48 28.58
C SER A 271 10.51 -2.35 27.72
N LYS A 272 11.23 -3.45 27.46
CA LYS A 272 12.46 -3.46 26.65
C LYS A 272 12.52 -4.65 25.72
N ALA A 273 12.49 -4.38 24.42
CA ALA A 273 12.63 -5.43 23.40
C ALA A 273 14.05 -6.01 23.41
N PHE A 274 14.16 -7.35 23.39
CA PHE A 274 15.46 -8.02 23.27
C PHE A 274 16.01 -7.96 21.83
N LEU A 275 15.12 -8.08 20.84
CA LEU A 275 15.41 -7.87 19.43
C LEU A 275 14.57 -6.70 18.92
N GLU A 276 15.22 -5.78 18.22
CA GLU A 276 14.56 -4.72 17.47
C GLU A 276 14.67 -5.01 15.97
N MET A 277 13.60 -4.74 15.24
CA MET A 277 13.59 -4.92 13.79
C MET A 277 14.37 -3.79 13.13
N ASP A 278 15.33 -4.13 12.27
CA ASP A 278 16.10 -3.13 11.53
C ASP A 278 15.23 -2.48 10.43
N PRO A 279 15.00 -1.15 10.45
CA PRO A 279 14.12 -0.47 9.50
C PRO A 279 14.72 -0.37 8.08
N VAL A 280 15.97 -0.80 7.89
CA VAL A 280 16.77 -0.63 6.65
C VAL A 280 16.10 -1.19 5.39
N SER A 281 15.08 -2.05 5.51
CA SER A 281 14.40 -2.67 4.36
C SER A 281 12.97 -2.21 4.08
N SER A 282 12.30 -1.50 5.00
CA SER A 282 10.89 -1.12 4.84
C SER A 282 10.63 0.38 4.90
N PHE A 283 11.48 1.16 5.58
CA PHE A 283 11.30 2.60 5.76
C PHE A 283 12.54 3.43 5.42
N SER A 284 13.67 2.84 5.05
CA SER A 284 14.92 3.56 4.76
C SER A 284 14.90 4.43 3.51
N GLU A 285 13.94 4.19 2.61
CA GLU A 285 13.65 5.05 1.45
C GLU A 285 12.81 6.28 1.86
N ILE A 286 12.30 6.30 3.08
CA ILE A 286 11.58 7.43 3.65
C ILE A 286 12.52 8.03 4.71
N PRO A 287 12.96 9.30 4.57
CA PRO A 287 13.85 9.90 5.55
C PRO A 287 13.30 9.73 6.98
N PRO A 288 14.13 9.44 8.00
CA PRO A 288 13.66 9.35 9.37
C PRO A 288 12.93 10.65 9.74
N GLY A 289 11.66 10.52 10.09
CA GLY A 289 10.75 11.65 10.34
C GLY A 289 9.70 11.88 9.26
N VAL A 290 9.82 11.36 8.03
CA VAL A 290 8.82 11.57 6.97
C VAL A 290 7.51 10.80 7.16
N PRO A 291 7.43 9.58 7.74
CA PRO A 291 6.14 8.98 8.07
C PRO A 291 5.44 9.83 9.13
N GLN A 292 6.18 10.31 10.14
CA GLN A 292 5.66 11.14 11.22
C GLN A 292 5.41 12.60 10.80
N ALA A 293 6.12 13.12 9.80
CA ALA A 293 5.98 14.45 9.25
C ALA A 293 4.88 14.51 8.17
N CYS A 294 4.76 13.53 7.29
CA CYS A 294 3.58 13.36 6.43
C CYS A 294 2.33 13.20 7.29
N TRP A 295 2.41 12.35 8.32
CA TRP A 295 1.38 12.21 9.35
C TRP A 295 1.04 13.53 10.04
N ARG A 296 2.03 14.27 10.57
CA ARG A 296 1.83 15.56 11.25
C ARG A 296 1.35 16.67 10.29
N CYS A 297 1.78 16.66 9.03
CA CYS A 297 1.34 17.60 8.00
C CYS A 297 -0.13 17.36 7.62
N GLU A 298 -0.54 16.10 7.42
CA GLU A 298 -1.94 15.74 7.20
C GLU A 298 -2.79 16.06 8.44
N HIS A 299 -2.33 15.73 9.65
CA HIS A 299 -3.06 16.05 10.89
C HIS A 299 -3.21 17.55 11.15
N LYS A 300 -2.18 18.36 10.85
CA LYS A 300 -2.22 19.83 10.98
C LYS A 300 -3.08 20.51 9.90
N ALA A 301 -3.10 19.97 8.69
CA ALA A 301 -3.99 20.46 7.62
C ALA A 301 -5.47 20.22 7.96
N ILE A 302 -5.80 19.08 8.57
CA ILE A 302 -7.16 18.72 8.96
C ILE A 302 -7.65 19.55 10.17
N THR A 303 -6.80 19.76 11.19
CA THR A 303 -7.18 20.56 12.37
C THR A 303 -7.38 22.04 12.07
N ARG A 304 -6.66 22.62 11.08
CA ARG A 304 -6.92 24.01 10.64
C ARG A 304 -8.22 24.18 9.86
N ARG A 305 -8.73 23.15 9.18
CA ARG A 305 -10.04 23.20 8.49
C ARG A 305 -11.23 23.07 9.45
N GLN A 306 -11.07 22.38 10.58
CA GLN A 306 -12.15 22.23 11.58
C GLN A 306 -12.35 23.47 12.47
N LEU A 307 -11.38 24.39 12.55
CA LEU A 307 -11.50 25.64 13.31
C LEU A 307 -12.06 26.82 12.49
N GLY A 308 -12.45 26.59 11.23
CA GLY A 308 -13.03 27.60 10.34
C GLY A 308 -14.52 27.39 10.08
N SER A 309 -15.34 27.30 11.13
CA SER A 309 -16.80 27.38 11.00
C SER A 309 -17.43 28.05 12.22
N GLN A 310 -17.19 29.35 12.39
CA GLN A 310 -18.14 30.23 13.06
C GLN A 310 -18.26 31.53 12.28
N ASN A 311 -19.51 31.97 12.13
CA ASN A 311 -19.97 33.13 11.39
C ASN A 311 -19.23 34.40 11.81
N GLU A 312 -18.68 35.14 10.84
CA GLU A 312 -18.63 36.60 10.91
C GLU A 312 -18.48 37.19 9.50
N VAL A 313 -19.43 38.05 9.15
CA VAL A 313 -19.41 38.91 7.97
C VAL A 313 -18.63 40.17 8.35
N ILE A 314 -17.50 40.44 7.69
CA ILE A 314 -16.73 41.68 7.84
C ILE A 314 -16.34 42.17 6.43
N PRO A 315 -16.47 43.48 6.10
CA PRO A 315 -16.47 43.97 4.72
C PRO A 315 -15.07 44.11 4.12
N MET A 316 -15.03 44.06 2.78
CA MET A 316 -13.86 44.37 1.95
C MET A 316 -13.24 45.72 2.37
N SER A 317 -12.06 45.65 2.97
CA SER A 317 -11.10 46.75 3.00
C SER A 317 -9.70 46.16 2.82
N LEU A 318 -8.89 46.82 1.99
CA LEU A 318 -7.49 46.48 1.75
C LEU A 318 -6.76 46.35 3.09
N ILE A 319 -6.44 45.12 3.49
CA ILE A 319 -5.43 44.87 4.50
C ILE A 319 -4.37 43.98 3.85
N HIS A 320 -3.21 44.58 3.62
CA HIS A 320 -1.96 43.87 3.36
C HIS A 320 -1.65 42.95 4.54
N TYR A 321 -2.19 41.73 4.54
CA TYR A 321 -1.69 40.67 5.39
C TYR A 321 -0.48 40.05 4.71
N ARG A 322 0.70 40.59 5.05
CA ARG A 322 1.94 39.81 5.07
C ARG A 322 1.65 38.57 5.90
N THR A 323 1.43 37.45 5.22
CA THR A 323 1.54 36.14 5.83
C THR A 323 2.95 36.04 6.40
N PRO A 324 3.16 35.63 7.67
CA PRO A 324 4.46 35.13 8.04
C PRO A 324 4.64 33.87 7.22
N PHE A 325 5.50 33.97 6.21
CA PHE A 325 6.10 32.84 5.52
C PHE A 325 6.28 31.70 6.52
N CYS A 326 5.61 30.57 6.30
CA CYS A 326 5.99 29.36 6.99
C CYS A 326 7.35 28.94 6.43
N SER A 327 8.41 29.48 7.04
CA SER A 327 9.82 29.22 6.73
C SER A 327 10.24 27.75 6.94
N ALA A 328 9.30 26.86 7.22
CA ALA A 328 9.53 25.43 7.40
C ALA A 328 9.51 24.61 6.10
N CYS A 329 9.16 25.20 4.94
CA CYS A 329 9.14 24.49 3.64
C CYS A 329 10.27 24.88 2.67
N THR A 330 11.11 25.86 3.00
CA THR A 330 12.25 26.26 2.18
C THR A 330 13.43 26.64 3.06
N SER A 331 14.02 25.66 3.74
CA SER A 331 15.42 25.67 4.16
C SER A 331 15.69 24.44 5.04
N THR A 332 16.83 23.84 4.76
CA THR A 332 17.53 22.85 5.56
C THR A 332 17.68 23.34 7.01
N TRP A 333 16.77 22.98 7.91
CA TRP A 333 17.04 23.01 9.35
C TRP A 333 16.38 21.82 10.03
N MET A 334 17.26 20.94 10.52
CA MET A 334 16.97 19.94 11.55
C MET A 334 16.38 20.64 12.77
N LEU A 335 15.08 20.47 13.02
CA LEU A 335 14.60 20.54 14.39
C LEU A 335 15.03 19.24 15.07
N ARG A 336 16.11 19.31 15.85
CA ARG A 336 16.51 18.27 16.81
C ARG A 336 15.33 17.99 17.73
N VAL A 337 14.62 16.90 17.49
CA VAL A 337 14.18 16.05 18.58
C VAL A 337 15.27 15.02 18.73
N THR A 338 16.20 15.30 19.64
CA THR A 338 17.10 14.31 20.19
C THR A 338 16.25 13.30 20.94
N LEU A 339 15.66 12.34 20.23
CA LEU A 339 15.51 11.02 20.80
C LEU A 339 16.88 10.38 20.67
N SER A 340 17.73 10.77 21.60
CA SER A 340 18.86 9.99 22.01
C SER A 340 18.31 8.59 22.35
N ALA A 341 18.36 7.65 21.42
CA ALA A 341 18.82 6.32 21.82
C ALA A 341 20.33 6.46 22.05
N GLN A 342 20.67 7.24 23.09
CA GLN A 342 21.92 7.10 23.79
C GLN A 342 21.85 5.69 24.35
N LEU A 343 22.66 4.80 23.80
CA LEU A 343 23.24 3.78 24.63
C LEU A 343 24.06 4.54 25.67
N VAL A 344 23.46 4.83 26.83
CA VAL A 344 24.21 5.28 28.00
C VAL A 344 25.03 4.08 28.44
N LEU A 345 26.31 4.09 28.10
CA LEU A 345 27.34 3.53 28.97
C LEU A 345 28.14 4.72 29.46
N GLY A 346 28.18 4.88 30.78
CA GLY A 346 28.96 5.91 31.48
C GLY A 346 30.45 5.79 31.19
N PRO A 347 31.24 6.79 31.62
CA PRO A 347 32.65 6.84 31.32
C PRO A 347 33.42 5.73 32.06
N GLU A 348 34.53 5.32 31.46
CA GLU A 348 35.49 4.33 31.97
C GLU A 348 35.07 2.86 31.88
N LEU A 349 35.28 2.27 30.69
CA LEU A 349 36.03 1.01 30.50
C LEU A 349 36.01 0.64 29.01
N SER A 350 37.19 0.47 28.44
CA SER A 350 37.40 -0.07 27.10
C SER A 350 36.81 -1.48 26.98
N ALA A 351 35.68 -1.65 26.29
CA ALA A 351 35.16 -2.96 25.95
C ALA A 351 34.43 -2.93 24.59
N VAL A 352 34.96 -3.70 23.64
CA VAL A 352 34.42 -3.93 22.30
C VAL A 352 32.99 -4.49 22.41
N LEU A 353 31.96 -3.69 22.14
CA LEU A 353 30.58 -4.18 22.13
C LEU A 353 30.32 -4.97 20.83
N SER A 354 30.15 -6.28 20.96
CA SER A 354 29.66 -7.11 19.87
C SER A 354 28.13 -7.09 19.82
N SER A 355 27.55 -6.92 18.63
CA SER A 355 26.10 -6.97 18.40
C SER A 355 25.71 -8.27 17.69
N TYR A 356 24.47 -8.71 17.87
CA TYR A 356 23.92 -9.90 17.20
C TYR A 356 22.80 -9.49 16.25
N LEU A 357 22.78 -10.10 15.07
CA LEU A 357 21.77 -9.92 14.04
C LEU A 357 21.08 -11.25 13.78
N VAL A 358 19.75 -11.26 13.87
CA VAL A 358 18.92 -12.43 13.59
C VAL A 358 18.21 -12.22 12.26
N VAL A 359 18.39 -13.16 11.33
CA VAL A 359 17.77 -13.11 10.01
C VAL A 359 16.83 -14.30 9.86
N TYR A 360 15.58 -14.00 9.51
CA TYR A 360 14.53 -15.01 9.29
C TYR A 360 14.22 -15.19 7.81
N ASN A 361 14.04 -16.44 7.39
CA ASN A 361 13.52 -16.79 6.07
C ASN A 361 12.07 -17.29 6.17
N PRO A 362 11.08 -16.53 5.69
CA PRO A 362 9.67 -16.93 5.74
C PRO A 362 9.27 -17.92 4.64
N PHE A 363 10.20 -18.40 3.82
CA PHE A 363 9.95 -19.33 2.72
C PHE A 363 10.34 -20.75 3.10
N GLU A 364 9.64 -21.73 2.52
CA GLU A 364 9.89 -23.17 2.67
C GLU A 364 11.09 -23.69 1.86
N GLN A 365 11.88 -22.77 1.30
CA GLN A 365 13.06 -23.09 0.49
C GLN A 365 14.27 -22.35 1.03
N GLU A 366 15.44 -22.97 0.84
CA GLU A 366 16.72 -22.38 1.16
C GLU A 366 16.94 -21.09 0.33
N ARG A 367 17.53 -20.09 0.96
CA ARG A 367 17.70 -18.78 0.33
C ARG A 367 19.04 -18.14 0.65
N HIS A 368 19.74 -17.72 -0.41
CA HIS A 368 20.82 -16.74 -0.34
C HIS A 368 20.27 -15.35 -0.62
N SER A 369 20.49 -14.41 0.29
CA SER A 369 20.05 -13.02 0.17
C SER A 369 21.08 -12.07 0.74
N VAL A 370 21.32 -10.94 0.06
CA VAL A 370 22.08 -9.85 0.69
C VAL A 370 21.24 -9.25 1.80
N VAL A 371 21.87 -9.11 2.97
CA VAL A 371 21.34 -8.41 4.14
C VAL A 371 22.22 -7.18 4.34
N SER A 372 21.58 -6.03 4.56
CA SER A 372 22.23 -4.76 4.88
C SER A 372 21.78 -4.31 6.27
N VAL A 373 22.72 -3.82 7.08
CA VAL A 373 22.47 -3.28 8.42
C VAL A 373 23.31 -2.03 8.66
N ARG A 374 22.81 -1.08 9.47
CA ARG A 374 23.58 0.10 9.86
C ARG A 374 24.45 -0.16 11.09
N VAL A 375 25.68 0.32 11.04
CA VAL A 375 26.69 0.22 12.12
C VAL A 375 27.35 1.58 12.35
N ASN A 376 28.02 1.75 13.49
CA ASN A 376 28.73 2.97 13.87
C ASN A 376 30.24 2.96 13.55
N SER A 377 30.78 1.84 13.07
CA SER A 377 32.20 1.68 12.71
C SER A 377 32.37 1.15 11.29
N ALA A 378 33.41 1.59 10.59
CA ALA A 378 33.73 1.12 9.25
C ALA A 378 34.60 -0.14 9.23
N THR A 379 35.26 -0.45 10.36
CA THR A 379 36.13 -1.61 10.52
C THR A 379 35.34 -2.72 11.23
N VAL A 380 34.44 -3.36 10.48
CA VAL A 380 33.56 -4.41 11.00
C VAL A 380 33.93 -5.79 10.47
N LYS A 381 33.69 -6.80 11.31
CA LYS A 381 33.72 -8.22 10.94
C LYS A 381 32.39 -8.84 11.28
N VAL A 382 31.82 -9.58 10.32
CA VAL A 382 30.59 -10.35 10.50
C VAL A 382 30.96 -11.84 10.57
N LEU A 383 30.54 -12.50 11.64
CA LEU A 383 30.72 -13.93 11.84
C LEU A 383 29.37 -14.65 11.75
N SER A 384 29.36 -15.83 11.11
CA SER A 384 28.21 -16.73 11.15
C SER A 384 28.02 -17.34 12.55
N ASP A 385 26.92 -18.06 12.75
CA ASP A 385 26.64 -18.91 13.91
C ASP A 385 27.75 -19.94 14.21
N LEU A 386 28.48 -20.39 13.18
CA LEU A 386 29.65 -21.26 13.30
C LEU A 386 30.99 -20.53 13.58
N GLY A 387 30.98 -19.21 13.77
CA GLY A 387 32.18 -18.40 13.98
C GLY A 387 33.01 -18.13 12.72
N LYS A 388 32.55 -18.57 11.54
CA LYS A 388 33.21 -18.30 10.26
C LYS A 388 33.01 -16.85 9.84
N ALA A 389 34.08 -16.18 9.42
CA ALA A 389 34.00 -14.83 8.87
C ALA A 389 33.26 -14.84 7.53
N VAL A 390 32.32 -13.91 7.37
CA VAL A 390 31.59 -13.66 6.13
C VAL A 390 32.17 -12.41 5.47
N GLU A 391 32.30 -12.45 4.15
CA GLU A 391 32.74 -11.30 3.36
C GLU A 391 31.70 -10.16 3.45
N VAL A 392 32.18 -8.94 3.68
CA VAL A 392 31.33 -7.76 3.88
C VAL A 392 31.74 -6.61 2.96
N GLN A 393 30.73 -5.91 2.45
CA GLN A 393 30.89 -4.61 1.81
C GLN A 393 30.43 -3.53 2.79
N VAL A 394 31.24 -2.50 2.98
CA VAL A 394 30.91 -1.32 3.79
C VAL A 394 30.65 -0.15 2.87
N SER A 395 29.49 0.48 3.01
CA SER A 395 29.02 1.60 2.19
C SER A 395 28.68 2.80 3.08
N ALA A 396 28.88 4.00 2.56
CA ALA A 396 28.49 5.24 3.20
C ALA A 396 26.96 5.32 3.42
N VAL A 397 26.57 5.78 4.61
CA VAL A 397 25.19 6.24 4.87
C VAL A 397 25.11 7.73 4.52
N TRP A 398 24.17 8.10 3.68
CA TRP A 398 24.05 9.48 3.19
C TRP A 398 23.03 10.26 4.02
N LYS A 399 23.41 11.45 4.50
CA LYS A 399 22.53 12.36 5.25
C LYS A 399 21.62 13.14 4.31
N ASP A 400 22.17 13.52 3.17
CA ASP A 400 21.49 14.20 2.08
C ASP A 400 22.05 13.68 0.74
N MET A 401 21.75 14.39 -0.35
CA MET A 401 22.19 14.01 -1.70
C MET A 401 23.71 13.89 -1.83
N ARG A 402 24.49 14.75 -1.16
CA ARG A 402 25.94 14.91 -1.38
C ARG A 402 26.79 14.64 -0.12
N THR A 403 26.19 14.62 1.07
CA THR A 403 26.91 14.52 2.35
C THR A 403 26.80 13.13 2.95
N THR A 404 27.95 12.54 3.29
CA THR A 404 28.02 11.25 3.99
C THR A 404 27.99 11.42 5.51
N SER A 405 27.47 10.41 6.21
CA SER A 405 27.59 10.30 7.66
C SER A 405 28.97 9.77 8.04
N GLN A 406 29.63 10.43 8.99
CA GLN A 406 30.88 9.96 9.60
C GLN A 406 30.63 9.04 10.81
N ALA A 407 29.38 8.95 11.27
CA ALA A 407 28.99 8.19 12.47
C ALA A 407 28.16 6.94 12.13
N ALA A 408 27.87 6.69 10.85
CA ALA A 408 27.04 5.57 10.43
C ALA A 408 27.48 5.02 9.07
N TYR A 409 27.54 3.70 8.97
CA TYR A 409 27.93 2.95 7.79
C TYR A 409 26.90 1.84 7.52
N GLU A 410 26.69 1.49 6.26
CA GLU A 410 25.89 0.33 5.86
C GLU A 410 26.82 -0.85 5.61
N VAL A 411 26.59 -1.96 6.30
CA VAL A 411 27.31 -3.22 6.11
C VAL A 411 26.39 -4.17 5.40
N ALA A 412 26.80 -4.59 4.21
CA ALA A 412 26.12 -5.60 3.43
C ALA A 412 26.91 -6.91 3.42
N PHE A 413 26.22 -8.04 3.48
CA PHE A 413 26.81 -9.38 3.37
C PHE A 413 25.81 -10.38 2.80
N LEU A 414 26.32 -11.48 2.23
CA LEU A 414 25.48 -12.56 1.72
C LEU A 414 25.07 -13.49 2.87
N ALA A 415 23.79 -13.45 3.26
CA ALA A 415 23.24 -14.36 4.24
C ALA A 415 22.76 -15.65 3.56
N HIS A 416 23.14 -16.79 4.12
CA HIS A 416 22.60 -18.12 3.80
C HIS A 416 21.53 -18.46 4.82
N LEU A 417 20.31 -18.74 4.35
CA LEU A 417 19.14 -18.89 5.20
C LEU A 417 18.41 -20.21 4.91
N PRO A 418 18.23 -21.09 5.91
CA PRO A 418 17.48 -22.33 5.74
C PRO A 418 15.98 -22.10 5.55
N PRO A 419 15.23 -23.08 5.01
CA PRO A 419 13.78 -23.06 4.94
C PRO A 419 13.13 -22.75 6.30
N LEU A 420 12.19 -21.81 6.35
CA LEU A 420 11.44 -21.40 7.56
C LEU A 420 12.32 -21.18 8.79
N GLY A 421 13.58 -20.79 8.59
CA GLY A 421 14.61 -20.84 9.62
C GLY A 421 15.18 -19.49 10.01
N LEU A 422 15.76 -19.46 11.21
CA LEU A 422 16.46 -18.32 11.79
C LEU A 422 17.97 -18.57 11.72
N LYS A 423 18.73 -17.54 11.35
CA LYS A 423 20.20 -17.53 11.37
C LYS A 423 20.69 -16.35 12.18
N VAL A 424 21.69 -16.60 13.03
CA VAL A 424 22.31 -15.57 13.88
C VAL A 424 23.68 -15.22 13.33
N TYR A 425 23.96 -13.93 13.20
CA TYR A 425 25.24 -13.37 12.82
C TYR A 425 25.76 -12.50 13.96
N LYS A 426 27.07 -12.54 14.20
CA LYS A 426 27.74 -11.69 15.19
C LYS A 426 28.51 -10.58 14.47
N ILE A 427 28.25 -9.34 14.83
CA ILE A 427 28.92 -8.15 14.30
C ILE A 427 29.88 -7.65 15.39
N LEU A 428 31.14 -7.46 15.03
CA LEU A 428 32.17 -6.96 15.93
C LEU A 428 33.11 -6.01 15.21
N GLU A 429 33.63 -5.02 15.94
CA GLU A 429 34.68 -4.15 15.46
C GLU A 429 36.02 -4.89 15.44
N SER A 430 36.79 -4.73 14.37
CA SER A 430 38.07 -5.42 14.19
C SER A 430 39.00 -4.65 13.28
N GLN A 431 40.23 -4.40 13.74
CA GLN A 431 41.26 -3.72 12.94
C GLN A 431 41.85 -4.60 11.81
N SER A 432 41.70 -5.92 11.88
CA SER A 432 42.08 -6.88 10.85
C SER A 432 40.85 -7.30 10.00
N SER A 433 40.03 -6.33 9.62
CA SER A 433 38.78 -6.59 8.89
C SER A 433 39.05 -6.96 7.43
N SER A 434 38.40 -8.02 6.96
CA SER A 434 38.21 -8.30 5.53
C SER A 434 37.07 -7.44 4.95
N SER A 435 36.97 -6.18 5.39
CA SER A 435 35.92 -5.26 4.96
C SER A 435 36.34 -4.57 3.68
N HIS A 436 35.43 -4.56 2.70
CA HIS A 436 35.65 -3.88 1.43
C HIS A 436 34.83 -2.60 1.42
N LEU A 437 35.53 -1.45 1.50
CA LEU A 437 34.90 -0.14 1.34
C LEU A 437 34.39 -0.01 -0.11
N ALA A 438 33.22 0.58 -0.27
CA ALA A 438 32.69 0.91 -1.58
C ALA A 438 33.32 2.20 -2.13
N ASP A 439 33.50 2.24 -3.45
CA ASP A 439 33.97 3.42 -4.18
C ASP A 439 32.78 4.22 -4.71
N TYR A 440 32.93 5.55 -4.74
CA TYR A 440 31.90 6.46 -5.22
C TYR A 440 32.38 7.31 -6.38
N PHE A 441 31.61 7.30 -7.46
CA PHE A 441 31.82 8.15 -8.63
C PHE A 441 30.65 9.10 -8.75
N LEU A 442 30.95 10.39 -8.68
CA LEU A 442 29.97 11.47 -8.62
C LEU A 442 29.94 12.20 -9.96
N TYR A 443 28.83 12.12 -10.68
CA TYR A 443 28.63 12.78 -11.96
C TYR A 443 27.68 13.97 -11.78
N ASN A 444 27.87 15.02 -12.58
CA ASN A 444 27.11 16.27 -12.50
C ASN A 444 27.17 16.87 -11.07
N ASN A 445 28.36 16.86 -10.48
CA ASN A 445 28.62 17.36 -9.14
C ASN A 445 29.24 18.75 -9.17
N ASP A 446 28.47 19.76 -8.76
CA ASP A 446 28.93 21.15 -8.67
C ASP A 446 29.64 21.45 -7.33
N GLY A 447 29.69 20.48 -6.40
CA GLY A 447 30.31 20.62 -5.07
C GLY A 447 31.64 19.89 -4.93
N GLN A 448 32.43 20.28 -3.92
CA GLN A 448 33.60 19.50 -3.52
C GLN A 448 33.15 18.16 -2.91
N ALA A 449 33.76 17.06 -3.34
CA ALA A 449 33.57 15.77 -2.70
C ALA A 449 34.28 15.79 -1.34
N GLU A 450 33.55 15.66 -0.24
CA GLU A 450 34.17 15.45 1.07
C GLU A 450 34.82 14.07 1.09
N SER A 451 36.16 14.03 1.12
CA SER A 451 36.89 12.78 1.26
C SER A 451 36.88 12.34 2.72
N GLY A 452 35.89 11.50 3.08
CA GLY A 452 35.95 10.71 4.30
C GLY A 452 36.86 9.49 4.12
N ILE A 453 36.52 8.38 4.79
CA ILE A 453 37.22 7.09 4.63
C ILE A 453 36.99 6.43 3.26
N PHE A 454 36.01 6.90 2.49
CA PHE A 454 35.64 6.33 1.20
C PHE A 454 36.37 7.02 0.06
N HIS A 455 36.79 6.24 -0.93
CA HIS A 455 37.32 6.80 -2.16
C HIS A 455 36.17 7.42 -2.98
N MET A 456 36.21 8.75 -3.12
CA MET A 456 35.19 9.52 -3.83
C MET A 456 35.85 10.29 -4.97
N LYS A 457 35.39 10.05 -6.21
CA LYS A 457 35.90 10.69 -7.41
C LYS A 457 34.81 11.51 -8.09
N ASN A 458 35.05 12.80 -8.26
CA ASN A 458 34.24 13.65 -9.12
C ASN A 458 34.57 13.34 -10.58
N MET A 459 33.56 12.97 -11.34
CA MET A 459 33.65 12.67 -12.76
C MET A 459 33.34 13.95 -13.53
N VAL A 460 34.38 14.71 -13.87
CA VAL A 460 34.27 15.93 -14.66
C VAL A 460 34.41 15.56 -16.14
N ASP A 461 33.33 15.76 -16.89
CA ASP A 461 33.29 15.80 -18.36
C ASP A 461 34.02 14.66 -19.10
N SER A 462 34.00 13.43 -18.56
CA SER A 462 34.87 12.37 -19.09
C SER A 462 34.37 11.70 -20.38
N GLY A 463 33.20 12.06 -20.91
CA GLY A 463 32.59 11.37 -22.06
C GLY A 463 32.27 9.89 -21.84
N ASP A 464 32.66 9.32 -20.70
CA ASP A 464 32.52 7.91 -20.37
C ASP A 464 31.06 7.55 -20.12
N ALA A 465 30.64 6.41 -20.69
CA ALA A 465 29.34 5.85 -20.40
C ALA A 465 29.25 5.43 -18.93
N ILE A 466 28.17 5.82 -18.25
CA ILE A 466 27.88 5.33 -16.90
C ILE A 466 27.52 3.85 -17.01
N THR A 467 28.35 2.99 -16.43
CA THR A 467 28.12 1.54 -16.42
C THR A 467 28.41 0.90 -15.07
N ILE A 468 27.60 -0.09 -14.71
CA ILE A 468 27.87 -1.06 -13.64
C ILE A 468 27.77 -2.47 -14.20
N GLU A 469 28.52 -3.41 -13.64
CA GLU A 469 28.53 -4.78 -14.14
C GLU A 469 28.82 -5.82 -13.06
N ASN A 470 28.37 -7.05 -13.31
CA ASN A 470 28.73 -8.24 -12.55
C ASN A 470 29.24 -9.33 -13.50
N SER A 471 29.34 -10.58 -13.02
CA SER A 471 29.80 -11.72 -13.83
C SER A 471 28.87 -12.07 -14.99
N PHE A 472 27.61 -11.60 -15.00
CA PHE A 472 26.57 -12.00 -15.95
C PHE A 472 26.09 -10.86 -16.86
N LEU A 473 26.04 -9.63 -16.34
CA LEU A 473 25.40 -8.47 -16.96
C LEU A 473 26.31 -7.25 -16.89
N THR A 474 26.24 -6.41 -17.94
CA THR A 474 26.67 -5.01 -17.91
C THR A 474 25.43 -4.14 -18.14
N LEU A 475 25.17 -3.19 -17.25
CA LEU A 475 24.10 -2.21 -17.36
C LEU A 475 24.71 -0.87 -17.79
N GLY A 476 24.10 -0.23 -18.79
CA GLY A 476 24.49 1.10 -19.25
C GLY A 476 23.40 2.13 -19.01
N PHE A 477 23.83 3.34 -18.67
CA PHE A 477 22.97 4.45 -18.28
C PHE A 477 23.33 5.70 -19.10
N ASP A 478 22.33 6.56 -19.28
CA ASP A 478 22.52 7.88 -19.87
C ASP A 478 23.20 8.85 -18.89
N ARG A 479 23.43 10.08 -19.36
CA ARG A 479 24.01 11.16 -18.55
C ARG A 479 23.12 11.63 -17.40
N SER A 480 21.83 11.29 -17.42
CA SER A 480 20.89 11.56 -16.34
C SER A 480 20.86 10.42 -15.29
N GLY A 481 21.58 9.33 -15.54
CA GLY A 481 21.66 8.17 -14.67
C GLY A 481 20.47 7.21 -14.82
N LEU A 482 19.67 7.34 -15.89
CA LEU A 482 18.61 6.40 -16.23
C LEU A 482 19.15 5.26 -17.09
N MET A 483 18.66 4.04 -16.87
CA MET A 483 19.13 2.86 -17.59
C MET A 483 18.68 2.91 -19.05
N GLU A 484 19.58 2.59 -19.98
CA GLU A 484 19.31 2.59 -21.42
C GLU A 484 19.58 1.25 -22.11
N LYS A 485 20.47 0.43 -21.53
CA LYS A 485 20.90 -0.81 -22.15
C LYS A 485 21.31 -1.85 -21.13
N VAL A 486 21.05 -3.11 -21.48
CA VAL A 486 21.49 -4.29 -20.74
C VAL A 486 22.25 -5.18 -21.71
N ARG A 487 23.49 -5.54 -21.36
CA ARG A 487 24.30 -6.49 -22.11
C ARG A 487 24.51 -7.74 -21.29
N ARG A 488 24.12 -8.89 -21.84
CA ARG A 488 24.42 -10.19 -21.25
C ARG A 488 25.83 -10.59 -21.66
N LYS A 489 26.68 -10.95 -20.69
CA LYS A 489 28.09 -11.29 -20.94
C LYS A 489 28.26 -12.69 -21.53
N GLU A 490 27.34 -13.60 -21.25
CA GLU A 490 27.36 -15.00 -21.70
C GLU A 490 27.34 -15.15 -23.23
N ASP A 491 26.46 -14.41 -23.91
CA ASP A 491 26.28 -14.43 -25.37
C ASP A 491 26.66 -13.09 -26.03
N ASN A 492 27.23 -12.16 -25.25
CA ASN A 492 27.49 -10.77 -25.62
C ASN A 492 26.28 -10.04 -26.23
N LYS A 493 25.04 -10.51 -25.99
CA LYS A 493 23.84 -9.91 -26.57
C LYS A 493 23.49 -8.63 -25.83
N GLN A 494 23.44 -7.53 -26.56
CA GLN A 494 22.98 -6.24 -26.06
C GLN A 494 21.49 -6.06 -26.38
N GLN A 495 20.74 -5.60 -25.39
CA GLN A 495 19.35 -5.19 -25.53
C GLN A 495 19.21 -3.75 -25.06
N GLU A 496 18.54 -2.93 -25.88
CA GLU A 496 18.14 -1.58 -25.48
C GLU A 496 16.94 -1.67 -24.52
N LEU A 497 17.08 -1.04 -23.36
CA LEU A 497 16.07 -0.98 -22.31
C LEU A 497 16.14 0.41 -21.69
N LYS A 498 15.34 1.33 -22.22
CA LYS A 498 15.26 2.73 -21.80
C LYS A 498 14.24 2.90 -20.68
N VAL A 499 14.71 3.34 -19.53
CA VAL A 499 13.87 3.78 -18.41
C VAL A 499 13.57 5.27 -18.60
N GLN A 500 12.30 5.63 -18.58
CA GLN A 500 11.84 7.01 -18.71
C GLN A 500 10.73 7.30 -17.71
N PHE A 501 10.62 8.56 -17.31
CA PHE A 501 9.52 9.05 -16.49
C PHE A 501 8.63 9.95 -17.35
N LEU A 502 7.32 9.81 -17.20
CA LEU A 502 6.32 10.61 -17.90
C LEU A 502 5.28 11.14 -16.91
N TRP A 503 4.62 12.24 -17.26
CA TRP A 503 3.49 12.81 -16.53
C TRP A 503 2.25 12.82 -17.41
N TYR A 504 1.11 12.61 -16.77
CA TYR A 504 -0.20 12.82 -17.38
C TYR A 504 -0.85 14.00 -16.67
N GLY A 505 -1.38 14.94 -17.45
CA GLY A 505 -2.27 15.96 -16.92
C GLY A 505 -3.69 15.41 -16.76
N THR A 506 -4.63 16.30 -16.45
CA THR A 506 -6.06 15.96 -16.38
C THR A 506 -6.78 16.69 -17.49
N THR A 507 -7.73 16.02 -18.14
CA THR A 507 -8.50 16.58 -19.25
C THR A 507 -9.12 17.95 -18.93
N ASN A 508 -9.28 18.80 -19.95
CA ASN A 508 -9.98 20.09 -19.85
C ASN A 508 -11.52 19.96 -19.89
N LYS A 509 -12.06 18.76 -20.11
CA LYS A 509 -13.51 18.46 -20.05
C LYS A 509 -14.10 18.72 -18.65
N ARG A 510 -15.43 18.67 -18.54
CA ARG A 510 -16.16 18.84 -17.26
C ARG A 510 -15.75 17.81 -16.22
N ASP A 511 -15.75 16.53 -16.58
CA ASP A 511 -15.28 15.44 -15.73
C ASP A 511 -13.75 15.41 -15.71
N LYS A 512 -13.18 15.14 -14.53
CA LYS A 512 -11.74 15.23 -14.27
C LYS A 512 -11.20 13.91 -13.71
N SER A 513 -9.89 13.70 -13.87
CA SER A 513 -9.17 12.69 -13.07
C SER A 513 -9.36 12.94 -11.57
N GLY A 514 -9.41 11.86 -10.80
CA GLY A 514 -9.59 11.90 -9.35
C GLY A 514 -9.08 10.62 -8.68
N ALA A 515 -9.58 10.32 -7.49
CA ALA A 515 -9.19 9.09 -6.78
C ALA A 515 -9.64 7.81 -7.50
N TYR A 516 -10.79 7.84 -8.18
CA TYR A 516 -11.30 6.70 -8.94
C TYR A 516 -10.88 6.75 -10.40
N LEU A 517 -11.13 7.88 -11.06
CA LEU A 517 -11.02 8.02 -12.51
C LEU A 517 -9.63 8.48 -12.92
N PHE A 518 -9.12 7.90 -14.00
CA PHE A 518 -7.93 8.41 -14.70
C PHE A 518 -8.34 8.88 -16.11
N LEU A 519 -8.47 10.20 -16.24
CA LEU A 519 -8.90 10.92 -17.44
C LEU A 519 -7.78 11.86 -17.90
N PRO A 520 -6.74 11.34 -18.58
CA PRO A 520 -5.61 12.14 -19.00
C PRO A 520 -6.01 13.18 -20.07
N ASP A 521 -5.22 14.26 -20.17
CA ASP A 521 -5.34 15.30 -21.20
C ASP A 521 -4.69 14.90 -22.55
N GLY A 522 -4.06 13.73 -22.61
CA GLY A 522 -3.44 13.21 -23.83
C GLY A 522 -2.44 12.10 -23.54
N GLN A 523 -1.47 11.94 -24.43
CA GLN A 523 -0.33 11.04 -24.22
C GLN A 523 0.56 11.57 -23.09
N GLY A 524 1.22 10.66 -22.38
CA GLY A 524 2.16 11.00 -21.32
C GLY A 524 3.25 11.92 -21.86
N GLN A 525 3.49 13.02 -21.16
CA GLN A 525 4.54 13.97 -21.50
C GLN A 525 5.85 13.56 -20.81
N PRO A 526 7.00 13.55 -21.51
CA PRO A 526 8.27 13.24 -20.90
C PRO A 526 8.53 14.13 -19.68
N TYR A 527 9.02 13.52 -18.60
CA TYR A 527 9.48 14.27 -17.45
C TYR A 527 10.79 15.00 -17.80
N VAL A 528 10.70 16.33 -17.91
CA VAL A 528 11.86 17.18 -18.20
C VAL A 528 12.43 17.69 -16.89
N SER A 529 13.71 17.41 -16.64
CA SER A 529 14.44 18.04 -15.55
C SER A 529 15.03 19.37 -16.02
N LEU A 530 14.85 20.43 -15.24
CA LEU A 530 15.40 21.77 -15.53
C LEU A 530 16.94 21.81 -15.52
N ARG A 531 17.58 20.82 -14.88
CA ARG A 531 19.03 20.69 -14.76
C ARG A 531 19.43 19.25 -14.98
N THR A 532 20.66 19.01 -15.43
CA THR A 532 21.20 17.65 -15.47
C THR A 532 21.24 17.09 -14.04
N PRO A 533 20.59 15.96 -13.75
CA PRO A 533 20.46 15.48 -12.39
C PRO A 533 21.81 15.00 -11.87
N PHE A 534 22.01 15.16 -10.56
CA PHE A 534 23.16 14.57 -9.89
C PHE A 534 23.06 13.04 -9.93
N VAL A 535 24.14 12.37 -10.31
CA VAL A 535 24.19 10.90 -10.39
C VAL A 535 25.33 10.40 -9.52
N ARG A 536 24.99 9.46 -8.63
CA ARG A 536 25.95 8.76 -7.79
C ARG A 536 26.05 7.30 -8.21
N VAL A 537 27.24 6.88 -8.59
CA VAL A 537 27.57 5.48 -8.85
C VAL A 537 28.35 4.93 -7.67
N THR A 538 27.81 3.90 -7.03
CA THR A 538 28.49 3.13 -5.98
C THR A 538 29.03 1.86 -6.62
N ARG A 539 30.32 1.58 -6.47
CA ARG A 539 30.92 0.30 -6.86
C ARG A 539 31.41 -0.41 -5.62
N GLY A 540 30.94 -1.63 -5.43
CA GLY A 540 31.30 -2.43 -4.27
C GLY A 540 31.41 -3.90 -4.61
N ARG A 541 31.95 -4.68 -3.68
CA ARG A 541 32.26 -6.09 -3.91
C ARG A 541 31.03 -6.99 -3.94
N ILE A 542 29.98 -6.66 -3.18
CA ILE A 542 28.71 -7.41 -3.07
C ILE A 542 27.63 -6.82 -3.98
N TYR A 543 27.61 -5.50 -4.15
CA TYR A 543 26.70 -4.83 -5.08
C TYR A 543 27.28 -3.52 -5.58
N SER A 544 26.78 -3.10 -6.75
CA SER A 544 26.97 -1.76 -7.30
C SER A 544 25.62 -1.10 -7.54
N ASP A 545 25.55 0.23 -7.39
CA ASP A 545 24.34 1.02 -7.59
C ASP A 545 24.58 2.20 -8.52
N VAL A 546 23.55 2.58 -9.27
CA VAL A 546 23.42 3.92 -9.85
C VAL A 546 22.21 4.58 -9.20
N THR A 547 22.40 5.74 -8.58
CA THR A 547 21.33 6.56 -8.02
C THR A 547 21.30 7.90 -8.74
N CYS A 548 20.21 8.24 -9.40
CA CYS A 548 19.98 9.55 -9.96
C CYS A 548 18.95 10.33 -9.13
N PHE A 549 19.25 11.61 -8.89
CA PHE A 549 18.44 12.49 -8.07
C PHE A 549 17.75 13.50 -8.97
N LEU A 550 16.52 13.16 -9.37
CA LEU A 550 15.63 14.07 -10.08
C LEU A 550 14.84 14.91 -9.06
N GLU A 551 14.23 16.00 -9.52
CA GLU A 551 13.50 16.94 -8.65
C GLU A 551 12.39 16.27 -7.84
N HIS A 552 11.60 15.39 -8.47
CA HIS A 552 10.47 14.71 -7.84
C HIS A 552 10.71 13.22 -7.56
N VAL A 553 11.82 12.66 -8.07
CA VAL A 553 12.08 11.21 -8.06
C VAL A 553 13.56 10.96 -7.80
N THR A 554 13.86 10.20 -6.76
CA THR A 554 15.16 9.54 -6.62
C THR A 554 15.03 8.13 -7.18
N HIS A 555 15.71 7.84 -8.28
CA HIS A 555 15.70 6.52 -8.89
C HIS A 555 17.04 5.83 -8.63
N LYS A 556 16.97 4.57 -8.18
CA LYS A 556 18.13 3.73 -7.89
C LYS A 556 18.02 2.41 -8.64
N VAL A 557 19.11 2.00 -9.28
CA VAL A 557 19.27 0.66 -9.83
C VAL A 557 20.41 -0.03 -9.11
N ARG A 558 20.12 -1.17 -8.45
CA ARG A 558 21.12 -2.01 -7.77
C ARG A 558 21.39 -3.28 -8.56
N LEU A 559 22.67 -3.55 -8.81
CA LEU A 559 23.17 -4.79 -9.40
C LEU A 559 23.98 -5.57 -8.35
N TYR A 560 23.53 -6.77 -8.02
CA TYR A 560 24.22 -7.64 -7.07
C TYR A 560 25.32 -8.48 -7.74
N HIS A 561 26.45 -8.66 -7.05
CA HIS A 561 27.61 -9.44 -7.48
C HIS A 561 27.62 -10.83 -6.84
N ILE A 562 26.49 -11.53 -6.86
CA ILE A 562 26.34 -12.85 -6.23
C ILE A 562 26.36 -13.94 -7.31
N GLN A 563 27.13 -15.00 -7.10
CA GLN A 563 27.13 -16.17 -7.98
C GLN A 563 25.73 -16.81 -8.04
N GLY A 564 25.26 -17.13 -9.25
CA GLY A 564 24.02 -17.90 -9.45
C GLY A 564 22.70 -17.12 -9.50
N LYS A 565 22.70 -15.77 -9.44
CA LYS A 565 21.48 -14.96 -9.61
C LYS A 565 21.63 -13.82 -10.63
N LYS A 566 20.88 -13.91 -11.75
CA LYS A 566 20.69 -12.82 -12.73
C LYS A 566 19.66 -11.80 -12.19
N THR A 567 19.94 -11.10 -11.09
CA THR A 567 18.93 -10.21 -10.46
C THR A 567 19.37 -8.75 -10.43
N VAL A 568 18.67 -7.92 -11.21
CA VAL A 568 18.67 -6.46 -11.12
C VAL A 568 17.49 -6.04 -10.23
N ARG A 569 17.70 -5.10 -9.29
CA ARG A 569 16.61 -4.52 -8.50
C ARG A 569 16.54 -3.01 -8.74
N PRO A 570 15.54 -2.51 -9.49
CA PRO A 570 15.21 -1.09 -9.48
C PRO A 570 14.45 -0.73 -8.19
N SER A 571 14.73 0.42 -7.61
CA SER A 571 13.89 1.06 -6.59
C SER A 571 13.69 2.54 -6.90
N ASN A 572 12.47 3.02 -6.68
CA ASN A 572 12.09 4.42 -6.88
C ASN A 572 11.64 4.97 -5.54
N THR A 573 12.33 6.01 -5.09
CA THR A 573 11.89 6.82 -3.97
C THR A 573 11.35 8.12 -4.54
N HIS A 574 10.02 8.27 -4.54
CA HIS A 574 9.39 9.53 -4.91
C HIS A 574 9.48 10.48 -3.71
N THR A 575 10.15 11.63 -3.88
CA THR A 575 10.17 12.71 -2.87
C THR A 575 8.81 13.42 -2.79
N CYS A 576 7.91 13.18 -3.74
CA CYS A 576 6.49 13.47 -3.60
C CYS A 576 5.83 12.44 -2.65
N GLY A 577 6.03 12.65 -1.35
CA GLY A 577 4.84 12.67 -0.51
C GLY A 577 3.91 13.69 -1.15
N TRP A 578 2.83 13.21 -1.79
CA TRP A 578 1.74 14.08 -2.19
C TRP A 578 1.21 14.72 -0.91
N SER A 579 1.78 15.87 -0.54
CA SER A 579 1.16 16.77 0.41
C SER A 579 -0.13 17.24 -0.27
N PRO A 580 -1.31 17.05 0.34
CA PRO A 580 -2.58 17.37 -0.28
C PRO A 580 -2.84 18.88 -0.15
N THR A 581 -2.13 19.73 -0.89
CA THR A 581 -2.54 21.13 -1.08
C THR A 581 -1.84 21.77 -2.28
N PHE A 582 -2.41 21.63 -3.47
CA PHE A 582 -2.34 22.72 -4.44
C PHE A 582 -3.57 23.61 -4.22
N LEU A 583 -3.40 24.65 -3.42
CA LEU A 583 -4.08 25.91 -3.69
C LEU A 583 -3.32 26.50 -4.87
N LEU A 584 -3.90 26.42 -6.07
CA LEU A 584 -3.50 27.31 -7.16
C LEU A 584 -3.63 28.75 -6.64
N PRO A 585 -2.58 29.58 -6.63
CA PRO A 585 -2.81 31.00 -6.63
C PRO A 585 -3.55 31.29 -7.94
N PHE A 586 -4.78 31.77 -7.81
CA PHE A 586 -5.44 32.50 -8.89
C PHE A 586 -4.43 33.56 -9.38
N LEU A 587 -3.94 33.39 -10.60
CA LEU A 587 -3.45 34.53 -11.37
C LEU A 587 -4.67 35.44 -11.56
N PRO A 588 -4.63 36.72 -11.13
CA PRO A 588 -5.67 37.65 -11.49
C PRO A 588 -5.47 38.04 -12.96
N ASN A 589 -6.45 37.65 -13.79
CA ASN A 589 -6.66 37.99 -15.20
C ASN A 589 -5.58 37.57 -16.20
#